data_AF-A0A7S3XZ20-F1
#
_entry.id   AF-A0A7S3XZ20-F1
#
_cell.length_a   1.000
_cell.length_b   1.000
_cell.length_c   1.000
_cell.angle_alpha   90.00
_cell.angle_beta   90.00
_cell.angle_gamma   90.00
#
_symmetry.space_group_name_H-M   'P 1'
#
loop_
_entity.id
_entity.type
_entity.pdbx_description
1 polymer ?
#
loop_
_entity_poly.entity_id
_entity_poly.type
_entity_poly.pdbx_seq_one_letter_code
_entity_poly.pdbx_strand_id
1 'polypeptide(L)'
;MDAGEFLNDSLIDFYLKWLRDHQSRPALRDQCHFFSSHFYTKLEGAGFGGDRPDHAAVRRWTRGVNLFAKRLVFVPVNQAAHWSLAVVCSPGHLAISPEEFGEPCVLHLDSLRLHSGKEVARRLRGYLALEYEKQYPGGGPVAFTASTMPLVRPPVPSQGNTSDCGVYVLEYAKRILTEPAFTKPTSIQVESRFQDFLNRKMFGESLIREKRQAIRKLILQLHDEQQQQQQHEPKSESGQTNGKTTMTL
;
A
#
# COMPACT_ATOMS: atom_id res chain seq x y z
N MET A 1 -5.11 11.78 -17.12
CA MET A 1 -3.70 11.41 -16.89
C MET A 1 -2.79 12.24 -17.80
N ASP A 2 -3.05 13.53 -17.87
CA ASP A 2 -2.26 14.47 -18.65
C ASP A 2 -1.15 15.07 -17.79
N ALA A 3 -0.19 15.75 -18.41
CA ALA A 3 0.83 16.47 -17.67
C ALA A 3 0.16 17.61 -16.88
N GLY A 4 0.55 17.79 -15.62
CA GLY A 4 -0.07 18.79 -14.75
C GLY A 4 -1.26 18.30 -13.92
N GLU A 5 -1.83 17.12 -14.21
CA GLU A 5 -2.95 16.57 -13.44
C GLU A 5 -2.49 15.70 -12.26
N PHE A 6 -3.17 15.83 -11.12
CA PHE A 6 -2.98 14.92 -9.98
C PHE A 6 -3.47 13.51 -10.31
N LEU A 7 -2.74 12.49 -9.85
CA LEU A 7 -3.31 11.14 -9.78
C LEU A 7 -4.37 11.12 -8.67
N ASN A 8 -5.51 10.50 -8.95
CA ASN A 8 -6.59 10.33 -7.98
C ASN A 8 -6.45 8.99 -7.23
N ASP A 9 -7.28 8.83 -6.19
CA ASP A 9 -7.29 7.65 -5.32
C ASP A 9 -7.45 6.33 -6.09
N SER A 10 -8.35 6.30 -7.08
CA SER A 10 -8.61 5.09 -7.86
C SER A 10 -7.38 4.64 -8.64
N LEU A 11 -6.63 5.58 -9.23
CA LEU A 11 -5.40 5.28 -9.96
C LEU A 11 -4.28 4.77 -9.04
N ILE A 12 -4.11 5.41 -7.88
CA ILE A 12 -3.10 5.00 -6.89
C ILE A 12 -3.42 3.60 -6.37
N ASP A 13 -4.64 3.37 -5.90
CA ASP A 13 -5.08 2.10 -5.32
C ASP A 13 -5.01 0.97 -6.34
N PHE A 14 -5.44 1.23 -7.57
CA PHE A 14 -5.35 0.27 -8.68
C PHE A 14 -3.90 -0.11 -8.97
N TYR A 15 -3.04 0.88 -9.20
CA TYR A 15 -1.68 0.61 -9.66
C TYR A 15 -0.83 -0.07 -8.59
N LEU A 16 -1.03 0.26 -7.30
CA LEU A 16 -0.35 -0.44 -6.21
C LEU A 16 -0.74 -1.92 -6.13
N LYS A 17 -2.02 -2.25 -6.32
CA LYS A 17 -2.48 -3.64 -6.43
C LYS A 17 -1.88 -4.32 -7.66
N TRP A 18 -1.87 -3.63 -8.80
CA TRP A 18 -1.25 -4.15 -10.01
C TRP A 18 0.25 -4.45 -9.82
N LEU A 19 1.00 -3.55 -9.16
CA LEU A 19 2.41 -3.76 -8.83
C LEU A 19 2.62 -5.02 -7.97
N ARG A 20 1.79 -5.23 -6.95
CA ARG A 20 1.82 -6.47 -6.16
C ARG A 20 1.63 -7.69 -7.07
N ASP A 21 0.62 -7.66 -7.92
CA ASP A 21 0.21 -8.83 -8.69
C ASP A 21 1.10 -9.12 -9.92
N HIS A 22 1.83 -8.13 -10.44
CA HIS A 22 2.54 -8.30 -11.71
C HIS A 22 4.02 -7.94 -11.66
N GLN A 23 4.47 -7.24 -10.62
CA GLN A 23 5.85 -6.75 -10.54
C GLN A 23 6.56 -7.16 -9.24
N SER A 24 5.82 -7.48 -8.18
CA SER A 24 6.44 -7.92 -6.93
C SER A 24 7.13 -9.27 -7.09
N ARG A 25 8.27 -9.40 -6.42
CA ARG A 25 8.98 -10.68 -6.34
C ARG A 25 8.05 -11.74 -5.73
N PRO A 26 7.99 -12.98 -6.25
CA PRO A 26 7.07 -14.00 -5.77
C PRO A 26 7.10 -14.18 -4.24
N ALA A 27 8.30 -14.18 -3.65
CA ALA A 27 8.48 -14.29 -2.21
C ALA A 27 7.82 -13.14 -1.42
N LEU A 28 7.74 -11.91 -1.95
CA LEU A 28 7.16 -10.76 -1.26
C LEU A 28 5.64 -10.64 -1.44
N ARG A 29 5.07 -11.23 -2.50
CA ARG A 29 3.68 -11.04 -2.90
C ARG A 29 2.68 -11.24 -1.77
N ASP A 30 2.75 -12.38 -1.09
CA ASP A 30 1.84 -12.73 0.01
C ASP A 30 2.29 -12.14 1.36
N GLN A 31 3.52 -11.62 1.39
CA GLN A 31 4.13 -10.99 2.56
C GLN A 31 3.88 -9.48 2.59
N CYS A 32 3.17 -8.93 1.60
CA CYS A 32 2.79 -7.53 1.53
C CYS A 32 1.29 -7.33 1.78
N HIS A 33 0.94 -6.21 2.41
CA HIS A 33 -0.43 -5.70 2.45
C HIS A 33 -0.48 -4.27 1.92
N PHE A 34 -1.58 -3.91 1.25
CA PHE A 34 -1.79 -2.59 0.69
C PHE A 34 -3.12 -2.06 1.17
N PHE A 35 -3.09 -1.00 1.96
CA PHE A 35 -4.29 -0.24 2.25
C PHE A 35 -4.68 0.62 1.05
N SER A 36 -6.00 0.85 0.89
CA SER A 36 -6.49 1.91 0.01
C SER A 36 -6.09 3.28 0.57
N SER A 37 -5.94 4.29 -0.27
CA SER A 37 -5.65 5.67 0.14
C SER A 37 -6.62 6.22 1.20
N HIS A 38 -7.89 5.81 1.13
CA HIS A 38 -8.93 6.20 2.07
C HIS A 38 -8.68 5.74 3.52
N PHE A 39 -7.84 4.72 3.73
CA PHE A 39 -7.53 4.21 5.06
C PHE A 39 -6.92 5.30 5.94
N TYR A 40 -5.87 5.97 5.45
CA TYR A 40 -5.15 6.93 6.27
C TYR A 40 -6.01 8.16 6.60
N THR A 41 -6.81 8.63 5.64
CA THR A 41 -7.80 9.69 5.88
C THR A 41 -8.79 9.31 6.98
N LYS A 42 -9.28 8.06 6.99
CA LYS A 42 -10.16 7.57 8.05
C LYS A 42 -9.44 7.35 9.38
N LEU A 43 -8.18 6.91 9.33
CA LEU A 43 -7.33 6.74 10.51
C LEU A 43 -7.12 8.07 11.25
N GLU A 44 -6.83 9.13 10.50
CA GLU A 44 -6.72 10.49 11.05
C GLU A 44 -8.05 10.98 11.62
N GLY A 45 -9.15 10.86 10.87
CA GLY A 45 -10.47 11.28 11.32
C GLY A 45 -11.00 10.49 12.54
N ALA A 46 -10.54 9.25 12.73
CA ALA A 46 -10.85 8.43 13.89
C ALA A 46 -10.01 8.78 15.14
N GLY A 47 -9.18 9.82 15.08
CA GLY A 47 -8.42 10.30 16.23
C GLY A 47 -7.24 9.41 16.60
N PHE A 48 -6.70 8.61 15.67
CA PHE A 48 -5.44 7.90 15.94
C PHE A 48 -4.32 8.89 16.21
N GLY A 49 -3.55 8.59 17.27
CA GLY A 49 -2.67 9.56 17.89
C GLY A 49 -3.37 10.53 18.87
N GLY A 50 -4.65 10.39 19.15
CA GLY A 50 -5.25 10.99 20.33
C GLY A 50 -5.20 10.04 21.52
N ASP A 51 -5.77 10.47 22.64
CA ASP A 51 -5.90 9.65 23.85
C ASP A 51 -6.92 8.50 23.67
N ARG A 52 -7.92 8.68 22.80
CA ARG A 52 -9.05 7.75 22.62
C ARG A 52 -9.43 7.59 21.14
N PRO A 53 -8.66 6.83 20.35
CA PRO A 53 -9.00 6.58 18.95
C PRO A 53 -10.22 5.67 18.79
N ASP A 54 -11.04 5.93 17.77
CA ASP A 54 -12.14 5.06 17.36
C ASP A 54 -11.65 3.96 16.41
N HIS A 55 -11.25 2.82 16.98
CA HIS A 55 -10.85 1.66 16.18
C HIS A 55 -11.98 1.12 15.30
N ALA A 56 -13.23 1.24 15.72
CA ALA A 56 -14.37 0.69 14.98
C ALA A 56 -14.53 1.36 13.61
N ALA A 57 -14.13 2.63 13.46
CA ALA A 57 -14.13 3.35 12.19
C ALA A 57 -13.18 2.77 11.13
N VAL A 58 -12.10 2.08 11.56
CA VAL A 58 -11.06 1.53 10.67
C VAL A 58 -11.00 0.01 10.65
N ARG A 59 -11.75 -0.69 11.51
CA ARG A 59 -11.75 -2.16 11.66
C ARG A 59 -11.93 -2.97 10.37
N ARG A 60 -12.58 -2.38 9.35
CA ARG A 60 -12.90 -3.08 8.10
C ARG A 60 -11.66 -3.33 7.24
N TRP A 61 -10.63 -2.50 7.37
CA TRP A 61 -9.43 -2.57 6.52
C TRP A 61 -8.56 -3.80 6.82
N THR A 62 -8.67 -4.38 8.01
CA THR A 62 -7.97 -5.61 8.40
C THR A 62 -8.90 -6.79 8.63
N ARG A 63 -10.13 -6.75 8.10
CA ARG A 63 -11.03 -7.90 8.21
C ARG A 63 -10.43 -9.10 7.47
N GLY A 64 -10.09 -10.17 8.21
CA GLY A 64 -9.46 -11.37 7.65
C GLY A 64 -7.99 -11.19 7.28
N VAL A 65 -7.33 -10.12 7.74
CA VAL A 65 -5.92 -9.85 7.45
C VAL A 65 -5.15 -9.77 8.76
N ASN A 66 -4.21 -10.68 8.97
CA ASN A 66 -3.21 -10.55 10.03
C ASN A 66 -2.04 -9.68 9.54
N LEU A 67 -1.96 -8.43 9.99
CA LEU A 67 -0.87 -7.52 9.63
C LEU A 67 0.49 -8.00 10.15
N PHE A 68 0.52 -8.69 11.28
CA PHE A 68 1.75 -9.16 11.93
C PHE A 68 2.36 -10.36 11.21
N ALA A 69 1.61 -11.02 10.32
CA ALA A 69 2.14 -12.01 9.39
C ALA A 69 2.75 -11.39 8.12
N LYS A 70 2.73 -10.05 7.98
CA LYS A 70 3.26 -9.35 6.81
C LYS A 70 4.64 -8.79 7.09
N ARG A 71 5.44 -8.71 6.04
CA ARG A 71 6.75 -8.05 6.04
C ARG A 71 6.64 -6.57 5.72
N LEU A 72 5.72 -6.20 4.82
CA LEU A 72 5.55 -4.82 4.38
C LEU A 72 4.06 -4.48 4.34
N VAL A 73 3.68 -3.35 4.93
CA VAL A 73 2.32 -2.81 4.86
C VAL A 73 2.40 -1.42 4.24
N PHE A 74 1.91 -1.30 3.01
CA PHE A 74 1.91 -0.06 2.24
C PHE A 74 0.67 0.77 2.57
N VAL A 75 0.91 2.04 2.88
CA VAL A 75 -0.13 3.00 3.28
C VAL A 75 0.04 4.28 2.45
N PRO A 76 -0.71 4.43 1.36
CA PRO A 76 -0.77 5.69 0.63
C PRO A 76 -1.38 6.77 1.52
N VAL A 77 -0.75 7.94 1.56
CA VAL A 77 -1.22 9.08 2.35
C VAL A 77 -1.60 10.20 1.39
N ASN A 78 -2.87 10.55 1.36
CA ASN A 78 -3.41 11.69 0.62
C ASN A 78 -3.91 12.74 1.62
N GLN A 79 -3.24 13.88 1.71
CA GLN A 79 -3.69 15.01 2.52
C GLN A 79 -3.44 16.30 1.74
N ALA A 80 -4.40 17.24 1.78
CA ALA A 80 -4.27 18.55 1.13
C ALA A 80 -3.81 18.47 -0.35
N ALA A 81 -4.38 17.55 -1.13
CA ALA A 81 -4.02 17.29 -2.53
C ALA A 81 -2.54 16.92 -2.76
N HIS A 82 -1.88 16.37 -1.74
CA HIS A 82 -0.51 15.87 -1.83
C HIS A 82 -0.45 14.38 -1.46
N TRP A 83 0.36 13.64 -2.23
CA TRP A 83 0.59 12.22 -2.03
C TRP A 83 1.96 11.97 -1.41
N SER A 84 1.99 11.17 -0.36
CA SER A 84 3.21 10.50 0.11
C SER A 84 2.93 9.04 0.45
N LEU A 85 3.99 8.26 0.72
CA LEU A 85 3.87 6.84 1.01
C LEU A 85 4.47 6.55 2.38
N ALA A 86 3.68 5.87 3.23
CA ALA A 86 4.20 5.21 4.40
C ALA A 86 4.28 3.70 4.17
N VAL A 87 5.32 3.06 4.71
CA VAL A 87 5.48 1.60 4.69
C VAL A 87 5.82 1.12 6.09
N VAL A 88 4.97 0.29 6.69
CA VAL A 88 5.30 -0.39 7.95
C VAL A 88 6.10 -1.64 7.60
N CYS A 89 7.35 -1.68 8.06
CA CYS A 89 8.26 -2.79 7.89
C CYS A 89 8.18 -3.71 9.11
N SER A 90 8.10 -5.01 8.86
CA SER A 90 8.21 -6.08 9.86
C SER A 90 7.36 -5.89 11.13
N PRO A 91 6.05 -5.58 11.02
CA PRO A 91 5.19 -5.40 12.20
C PRO A 91 5.16 -6.61 13.13
N GLY A 92 5.33 -7.82 12.58
CA GLY A 92 5.40 -9.09 13.33
C GLY A 92 6.63 -9.25 14.22
N HIS A 93 7.70 -8.49 13.99
CA HIS A 93 8.96 -8.63 14.74
C HIS A 93 8.76 -8.45 16.25
N LEU A 94 8.00 -7.43 16.64
CA LEU A 94 7.71 -7.13 18.05
C LEU A 94 6.65 -8.06 18.66
N ALA A 95 5.93 -8.80 17.81
CA ALA A 95 4.68 -9.47 18.11
C ALA A 95 4.78 -11.01 18.14
N ILE A 96 5.69 -11.60 17.36
CA ILE A 96 5.71 -13.04 17.09
C ILE A 96 7.13 -13.62 17.24
N SER A 97 8.07 -13.27 16.34
CA SER A 97 9.42 -13.85 16.32
C SER A 97 10.44 -12.87 15.73
N PRO A 98 11.27 -12.22 16.57
CA PRO A 98 12.29 -11.29 16.11
C PRO A 98 13.25 -11.88 15.05
N GLU A 99 13.51 -13.19 15.10
CA GLU A 99 14.47 -13.89 14.23
C GLU A 99 13.95 -14.14 12.82
N GLU A 100 12.62 -14.25 12.66
CA GLU A 100 11.97 -14.46 11.36
C GLU A 100 11.80 -13.16 10.56
N PHE A 101 11.61 -12.06 11.29
CA PHE A 101 11.32 -10.74 10.74
C PHE A 101 12.55 -9.83 10.72
N GLY A 102 12.59 -8.89 9.76
CA GLY A 102 13.59 -7.82 9.80
C GLY A 102 13.28 -6.84 10.94
N GLU A 103 14.11 -5.81 11.11
CA GLU A 103 13.85 -4.80 12.14
C GLU A 103 12.56 -4.03 11.83
N PRO A 104 11.73 -3.76 12.85
CA PRO A 104 10.48 -3.02 12.69
C PRO A 104 10.77 -1.53 12.47
N CYS A 105 10.13 -0.92 11.47
CA CYS A 105 10.18 0.52 11.31
C CYS A 105 8.96 1.05 10.55
N VAL A 106 8.72 2.36 10.63
CA VAL A 106 7.82 3.07 9.73
C VAL A 106 8.66 3.88 8.76
N LEU A 107 8.63 3.49 7.50
CA LEU A 107 9.22 4.24 6.41
C LEU A 107 8.27 5.35 5.98
N HIS A 108 8.77 6.56 5.72
CA HIS A 108 7.97 7.64 5.12
C HIS A 108 8.71 8.30 3.96
N LEU A 109 8.07 8.28 2.78
CA LEU A 109 8.63 8.71 1.52
C LEU A 109 7.76 9.83 0.94
N ASP A 110 8.32 11.03 0.87
CA ASP A 110 7.62 12.24 0.48
C ASP A 110 8.51 13.08 -0.45
N SER A 111 8.09 13.22 -1.71
CA SER A 111 8.82 13.95 -2.76
C SER A 111 8.85 15.47 -2.54
N LEU A 112 7.88 16.04 -1.81
CA LEU A 112 7.82 17.48 -1.47
C LEU A 112 8.10 17.76 0.02
N ARG A 113 8.12 16.71 0.86
CA ARG A 113 8.32 16.80 2.32
C ARG A 113 7.28 17.68 3.02
N LEU A 114 6.02 17.61 2.56
CA LEU A 114 4.91 18.39 3.11
C LEU A 114 4.17 17.66 4.22
N HIS A 115 4.14 16.31 4.23
CA HIS A 115 3.49 15.56 5.30
C HIS A 115 4.41 15.41 6.52
N SER A 116 3.81 15.52 7.72
CA SER A 116 4.50 15.20 8.97
C SER A 116 4.68 13.69 9.12
N GLY A 117 5.84 13.17 8.72
CA GLY A 117 6.17 11.75 8.91
C GLY A 117 6.11 11.30 10.37
N LYS A 118 6.39 12.21 11.33
CA LYS A 118 6.23 11.95 12.77
C LYS A 118 4.79 11.62 13.12
N GLU A 119 3.86 12.43 12.61
CA GLU A 119 2.44 12.22 12.84
C GLU A 119 1.95 10.95 12.17
N VAL A 120 2.31 10.74 10.89
CA VAL A 120 2.00 9.51 10.16
C VAL A 120 2.43 8.26 10.94
N ALA A 121 3.69 8.21 11.38
CA ALA A 121 4.20 7.07 12.14
C ALA A 121 3.50 6.88 13.48
N ARG A 122 3.18 7.98 14.17
CA ARG A 122 2.49 7.95 15.46
C ARG A 122 1.08 7.35 15.35
N ARG A 123 0.32 7.73 14.31
CA ARG A 123 -1.01 7.15 14.04
C ARG A 123 -0.94 5.68 13.69
N LEU A 124 0.00 5.31 12.82
CA LEU A 124 0.20 3.91 12.41
C LEU A 124 0.62 3.02 13.59
N ARG A 125 1.49 3.50 14.49
CA ARG A 125 1.84 2.76 15.71
C ARG A 125 0.64 2.54 16.63
N GLY A 126 -0.17 3.56 16.85
CA GLY A 126 -1.41 3.43 17.64
C GLY A 126 -2.39 2.44 17.00
N TYR A 127 -2.48 2.45 15.67
CA TYR A 127 -3.27 1.46 14.93
C TYR A 127 -2.77 0.03 15.11
N LEU A 128 -1.46 -0.19 14.98
CA LEU A 128 -0.84 -1.49 15.18
C LEU A 128 -1.04 -2.01 16.60
N ALA A 129 -0.97 -1.15 17.62
CA ALA A 129 -1.23 -1.56 19.01
C ALA A 129 -2.64 -2.17 19.17
N LEU A 130 -3.67 -1.50 18.66
CA LEU A 130 -5.05 -2.01 18.76
C LEU A 130 -5.30 -3.24 17.87
N GLU A 131 -4.70 -3.30 16.69
CA GLU A 131 -4.76 -4.51 15.85
C GLU A 131 -4.05 -5.69 16.53
N TYR A 132 -2.96 -5.46 17.25
CA TYR A 132 -2.23 -6.51 17.97
C TYR A 132 -3.08 -7.10 19.09
N GLU A 133 -3.65 -6.25 19.95
CA GLU A 133 -4.51 -6.68 21.05
C GLU A 133 -5.71 -7.51 20.57
N LYS A 134 -6.30 -7.10 19.45
CA LYS A 134 -7.40 -7.83 18.80
C LYS A 134 -6.96 -9.16 18.18
N GLN A 135 -5.79 -9.19 17.54
CA GLN A 135 -5.29 -10.36 16.81
C GLN A 135 -4.74 -11.43 17.76
N TYR A 136 -4.20 -11.03 18.91
CA TYR A 136 -3.62 -11.92 19.92
C TYR A 136 -4.21 -11.63 21.32
N PRO A 137 -5.48 -11.99 21.58
CA PRO A 137 -6.07 -11.84 22.91
C PRO A 137 -5.25 -12.64 23.94
N GLY A 138 -4.69 -11.95 24.93
CA GLY A 138 -3.81 -12.55 25.95
C GLY A 138 -2.33 -12.66 25.57
N GLY A 139 -1.90 -12.11 24.43
CA GLY A 139 -0.50 -12.15 23.95
C GLY A 139 0.53 -11.30 24.73
N GLY A 140 0.13 -10.72 25.87
CA GLY A 140 0.94 -9.76 26.61
C GLY A 140 1.01 -8.38 25.93
N PRO A 141 1.50 -7.34 26.62
CA PRO A 141 1.58 -6.00 26.05
C PRO A 141 2.75 -5.90 25.03
N VAL A 142 2.45 -5.42 23.82
CA VAL A 142 3.47 -5.05 22.82
C VAL A 142 3.46 -3.55 22.60
N ALA A 143 4.60 -2.91 22.85
CA ALA A 143 4.74 -1.47 22.71
C ALA A 143 5.24 -1.09 21.31
N PHE A 144 4.38 -0.48 20.49
CA PHE A 144 4.77 0.14 19.22
C PHE A 144 5.13 1.62 19.45
N THR A 145 6.40 1.90 19.71
CA THR A 145 6.89 3.24 20.09
C THR A 145 7.90 3.77 19.09
N ALA A 146 8.36 5.02 19.27
CA ALA A 146 9.44 5.57 18.47
C ALA A 146 10.79 4.83 18.67
N SER A 147 10.97 4.15 19.81
CA SER A 147 12.17 3.35 20.09
C SER A 147 12.06 1.95 19.51
N THR A 148 10.91 1.28 19.67
CA THR A 148 10.72 -0.10 19.22
C THR A 148 10.33 -0.23 17.75
N MET A 149 9.79 0.82 17.13
CA MET A 149 9.48 0.86 15.71
C MET A 149 9.78 2.27 15.16
N PRO A 150 11.06 2.62 14.96
CA PRO A 150 11.49 3.97 14.58
C PRO A 150 10.90 4.46 13.25
N LEU A 151 10.79 5.79 13.12
CA LEU A 151 10.45 6.43 11.85
C LEU A 151 11.74 6.60 11.05
N VAL A 152 11.77 6.09 9.82
CA VAL A 152 12.89 6.26 8.89
C VAL A 152 12.42 7.11 7.71
N ARG A 153 13.15 8.20 7.44
CA ARG A 153 12.86 9.14 6.35
C ARG A 153 14.06 9.20 5.42
N PRO A 154 14.23 8.18 4.56
CA PRO A 154 15.39 8.16 3.71
C PRO A 154 15.35 9.32 2.72
N PRO A 155 16.51 9.80 2.27
CA PRO A 155 16.59 10.80 1.23
C PRO A 155 16.05 10.23 -0.09
N VAL A 156 14.84 10.65 -0.45
CA VAL A 156 14.21 10.31 -1.73
C VAL A 156 14.36 11.43 -2.75
N PRO A 157 14.30 11.11 -4.05
CA PRO A 157 14.27 12.11 -5.12
C PRO A 157 13.10 13.07 -4.95
N SER A 158 13.40 14.36 -4.95
CA SER A 158 12.38 15.41 -4.90
C SER A 158 11.75 15.64 -6.26
N GLN A 159 10.50 16.07 -6.27
CA GLN A 159 9.82 16.51 -7.50
C GLN A 159 10.05 17.99 -7.74
N GLY A 160 10.10 18.40 -9.02
CA GLY A 160 10.24 19.80 -9.43
C GLY A 160 8.92 20.53 -9.66
N ASN A 161 7.80 19.80 -9.77
CA ASN A 161 6.47 20.35 -10.00
C ASN A 161 5.50 20.02 -8.84
N THR A 162 4.23 20.43 -8.94
CA THR A 162 3.24 20.26 -7.88
C THR A 162 2.31 19.05 -8.05
N SER A 163 2.29 18.38 -9.21
CA SER A 163 1.25 17.41 -9.57
C SER A 163 1.73 15.96 -9.73
N ASP A 164 3.04 15.72 -9.73
CA ASP A 164 3.61 14.38 -9.92
C ASP A 164 3.78 13.56 -8.63
N CYS A 165 3.39 14.07 -7.46
CA CYS A 165 3.56 13.37 -6.18
C CYS A 165 2.98 11.94 -6.18
N GLY A 166 1.84 11.74 -6.85
CA GLY A 166 1.26 10.41 -7.06
C GLY A 166 2.16 9.48 -7.89
N VAL A 167 2.80 9.98 -8.95
CA VAL A 167 3.73 9.19 -9.78
C VAL A 167 4.97 8.79 -8.97
N TYR A 168 5.49 9.69 -8.14
CA TYR A 168 6.60 9.41 -7.23
C TYR A 168 6.22 8.30 -6.22
N VAL A 169 5.01 8.36 -5.62
CA VAL A 169 4.51 7.30 -4.73
C VAL A 169 4.49 5.93 -5.41
N LEU A 170 3.99 5.86 -6.65
CA LEU A 170 3.94 4.59 -7.39
C LEU A 170 5.33 4.07 -7.73
N GLU A 171 6.27 4.95 -8.08
CA GLU A 171 7.64 4.55 -8.34
C GLU A 171 8.35 4.09 -7.07
N TYR A 172 8.18 4.77 -5.94
CA TYR A 172 8.70 4.32 -4.64
C TYR A 172 8.21 2.92 -4.29
N ALA A 173 6.91 2.67 -4.42
CA ALA A 173 6.32 1.37 -4.14
C ALA A 173 6.90 0.29 -5.07
N LYS A 174 7.00 0.58 -6.39
CA LYS A 174 7.60 -0.34 -7.36
C LYS A 174 9.01 -0.74 -6.94
N ARG A 175 9.85 0.22 -6.56
CA ARG A 175 11.25 -0.06 -6.16
C ARG A 175 11.35 -0.95 -4.95
N ILE A 176 10.57 -0.66 -3.91
CA ILE A 176 10.53 -1.50 -2.70
C ILE A 176 10.13 -2.94 -3.07
N LEU A 177 9.15 -3.12 -3.96
CA LEU A 177 8.64 -4.43 -4.35
C LEU A 177 9.60 -5.24 -5.23
N THR A 178 10.43 -4.57 -6.04
CA THR A 178 11.36 -5.23 -6.97
C THR A 178 12.76 -5.42 -6.42
N GLU A 179 13.18 -4.62 -5.43
CA GLU A 179 14.55 -4.63 -4.90
C GLU A 179 14.78 -5.78 -3.90
N PRO A 180 15.75 -6.68 -4.13
CA PRO A 180 16.12 -7.76 -3.22
C PRO A 180 16.40 -7.35 -1.78
N ALA A 181 16.99 -6.17 -1.56
CA ALA A 181 17.32 -5.67 -0.22
C ALA A 181 16.08 -5.52 0.70
N PHE A 182 14.87 -5.33 0.13
CA PHE A 182 13.63 -5.27 0.90
C PHE A 182 13.00 -6.62 1.22
N THR A 183 13.74 -7.71 1.02
CA THR A 183 13.31 -8.99 1.59
C THR A 183 13.39 -8.89 3.10
N LYS A 184 14.57 -8.69 3.70
CA LYS A 184 14.71 -8.52 5.15
C LYS A 184 15.34 -7.16 5.49
N PRO A 185 14.61 -6.04 5.31
CA PRO A 185 15.18 -4.73 5.57
C PRO A 185 15.46 -4.55 7.07
N THR A 186 16.68 -4.14 7.43
CA THR A 186 16.95 -3.54 8.74
C THR A 186 16.80 -2.02 8.67
N SER A 187 16.54 -1.36 9.81
CA SER A 187 16.38 0.10 9.85
C SER A 187 17.64 0.82 9.34
N ILE A 188 18.82 0.31 9.71
CA ILE A 188 20.12 0.81 9.26
C ILE A 188 20.32 0.58 7.76
N GLN A 189 19.98 -0.59 7.23
CA GLN A 189 20.11 -0.88 5.79
C GLN A 189 19.16 -0.04 4.97
N VAL A 190 17.93 0.14 5.47
CA VAL A 190 16.95 1.02 4.85
C VAL A 190 17.45 2.46 4.85
N GLU A 191 18.04 2.96 5.93
CA GLU A 191 18.53 4.33 5.98
C GLU A 191 19.78 4.55 5.12
N SER A 192 20.74 3.63 5.17
CA SER A 192 22.05 3.75 4.50
C SER A 192 22.04 3.36 3.02
N ARG A 193 21.28 2.35 2.63
CA ARG A 193 21.27 1.82 1.26
C ARG A 193 20.13 2.37 0.41
N PHE A 194 19.24 3.21 0.98
CA PHE A 194 18.09 3.74 0.24
C PHE A 194 18.47 4.46 -1.05
N GLN A 195 19.58 5.19 -1.01
CA GLN A 195 20.06 5.94 -2.16
C GLN A 195 20.65 5.05 -3.26
N ASP A 196 21.08 3.83 -2.95
CA ASP A 196 21.63 2.89 -3.94
C ASP A 196 20.56 2.51 -4.96
N PHE A 197 19.30 2.37 -4.50
CA PHE A 197 18.18 1.90 -5.32
C PHE A 197 17.14 2.97 -5.67
N LEU A 198 17.07 4.08 -4.93
CA LEU A 198 16.19 5.23 -5.20
C LEU A 198 17.03 6.50 -5.42
N ASN A 199 17.81 6.51 -6.50
CA ASN A 199 18.67 7.65 -6.85
C ASN A 199 17.98 8.66 -7.78
N ARG A 200 18.49 9.90 -7.77
CA ARG A 200 17.93 11.03 -8.56
C ARG A 200 17.88 10.76 -10.07
N LYS A 201 18.80 9.97 -10.62
CA LYS A 201 18.83 9.68 -12.07
C LYS A 201 17.58 8.92 -12.53
N MET A 202 16.89 8.25 -11.61
CA MET A 202 15.67 7.46 -11.90
C MET A 202 14.38 8.29 -11.85
N PHE A 203 14.47 9.57 -11.49
CA PHE A 203 13.34 10.49 -11.31
C PHE A 203 13.53 11.80 -12.08
N GLY A 204 14.35 11.77 -13.14
CA GLY A 204 14.43 12.90 -14.07
C GLY A 204 13.07 13.18 -14.70
N GLU A 205 12.77 14.45 -14.99
CA GLU A 205 11.45 14.89 -15.46
C GLU A 205 10.97 14.13 -16.72
N SER A 206 11.87 13.83 -17.66
CA SER A 206 11.56 13.02 -18.83
C SER A 206 11.06 11.64 -18.45
N LEU A 207 11.73 10.99 -17.51
CA LEU A 207 11.41 9.64 -17.06
C LEU A 207 10.12 9.62 -16.21
N ILE A 208 9.84 10.65 -15.42
CA ILE A 208 8.56 10.79 -14.72
C ILE A 208 7.41 10.95 -15.72
N ARG A 209 7.60 11.76 -16.76
CA ARG A 209 6.63 11.89 -17.85
C ARG A 209 6.40 10.56 -18.57
N GLU A 210 7.47 9.82 -18.87
CA GLU A 210 7.37 8.48 -19.46
C GLU A 210 6.61 7.51 -18.54
N LYS A 211 6.86 7.53 -17.23
CA LYS A 211 6.12 6.70 -16.26
C LYS A 211 4.64 7.03 -16.23
N ARG A 212 4.28 8.31 -16.24
CA ARG A 212 2.88 8.75 -16.33
C ARG A 212 2.22 8.22 -17.60
N GLN A 213 2.89 8.30 -18.74
CA GLN A 213 2.41 7.74 -20.00
C GLN A 213 2.29 6.22 -19.96
N ALA A 214 3.25 5.53 -19.33
CA ALA A 214 3.22 4.07 -19.17
C ALA A 214 2.03 3.61 -18.30
N ILE A 215 1.76 4.30 -17.18
CA ILE A 215 0.58 4.02 -16.34
C ILE A 215 -0.71 4.21 -17.15
N ARG A 216 -0.79 5.30 -17.93
CA ARG A 216 -1.95 5.54 -18.81
C ARG A 216 -2.13 4.43 -19.83
N LYS A 217 -1.05 4.05 -20.52
CA LYS A 217 -1.10 2.99 -21.55
C LYS A 217 -1.53 1.66 -20.95
N LEU A 218 -1.02 1.30 -19.77
CA LEU A 218 -1.41 0.08 -19.07
C LEU A 218 -2.92 0.06 -18.76
N ILE A 219 -3.46 1.17 -18.26
CA ILE A 219 -4.89 1.25 -17.92
C ILE A 219 -5.77 1.11 -19.15
N LEU A 220 -5.41 1.77 -20.26
CA LEU A 220 -6.14 1.65 -21.52
C LEU A 220 -6.08 0.21 -22.06
N GLN A 221 -4.89 -0.41 -22.03
CA GLN A 221 -4.72 -1.79 -22.46
C GLN A 221 -5.59 -2.76 -21.66
N LEU A 222 -5.57 -2.67 -20.32
CA LEU A 222 -6.37 -3.53 -19.46
C LEU A 222 -7.88 -3.30 -19.62
N HIS A 223 -8.29 -2.06 -19.93
CA HIS A 223 -9.67 -1.76 -20.29
C HIS A 223 -10.08 -2.47 -21.58
N ASP A 224 -9.26 -2.37 -22.63
CA ASP A 224 -9.54 -3.03 -23.92
C ASP A 224 -9.60 -4.56 -23.77
N GLU A 225 -8.68 -5.16 -23.01
CA GLU A 225 -8.68 -6.59 -22.69
C GLU A 225 -9.96 -7.02 -21.96
N GLN A 226 -10.41 -6.21 -20.99
CA GLN A 226 -11.65 -6.49 -20.25
C GLN A 226 -12.90 -6.42 -21.15
N GLN A 227 -12.95 -5.47 -22.09
CA GLN A 227 -14.05 -5.36 -23.06
C GLN A 227 -14.09 -6.56 -24.01
N GLN A 228 -12.93 -7.02 -24.49
CA GLN A 228 -12.85 -8.20 -25.36
C GLN A 228 -13.29 -9.49 -24.64
N GLN A 229 -12.93 -9.65 -23.37
CA GLN A 229 -13.36 -10.80 -22.57
C GLN A 229 -14.88 -10.82 -22.37
N GLN A 230 -15.50 -9.66 -22.11
CA GLN A 230 -16.96 -9.55 -21.97
C GLN A 230 -17.72 -9.78 -23.29
N GLN A 231 -17.10 -9.51 -24.44
CA GLN A 231 -17.69 -9.80 -25.75
C GLN A 231 -17.61 -11.29 -26.13
N HIS A 232 -16.69 -12.06 -25.53
CA HIS A 232 -16.49 -13.48 -25.80
C HIS A 232 -17.13 -14.43 -24.76
N GLU A 233 -17.79 -13.93 -23.71
CA GLU A 233 -18.59 -14.77 -22.82
C GLU A 233 -19.87 -15.26 -23.53
N PRO A 234 -20.08 -16.57 -23.69
CA PRO A 234 -21.29 -17.09 -24.30
C PRO A 234 -22.49 -16.77 -23.39
N LYS A 235 -23.53 -16.16 -23.96
CA LYS A 235 -24.82 -15.96 -23.29
C LYS A 235 -25.35 -17.33 -22.84
N SER A 236 -25.40 -17.56 -21.54
CA SER A 236 -26.07 -18.74 -21.00
C SER A 236 -27.55 -18.73 -21.43
N GLU A 237 -27.98 -19.79 -22.10
CA GLU A 237 -29.37 -19.99 -22.48
C GLU A 237 -30.23 -20.02 -21.22
N SER A 238 -31.14 -19.04 -21.13
CA SER A 238 -32.25 -19.05 -20.20
C SER A 238 -33.11 -20.30 -20.45
N GLY A 239 -33.05 -21.27 -19.53
CA GLY A 239 -33.91 -22.45 -19.58
C GLY A 239 -35.38 -22.06 -19.55
N GLN A 240 -36.07 -22.25 -20.68
CA GLN A 240 -37.52 -22.35 -20.73
C GLN A 240 -37.94 -23.64 -20.04
N THR A 241 -38.57 -23.52 -18.88
CA THR A 241 -39.32 -24.62 -18.27
C THR A 241 -40.67 -24.74 -18.97
N ASN A 242 -40.75 -25.61 -19.99
CA ASN A 242 -42.03 -26.03 -20.55
C ASN A 242 -42.68 -27.08 -19.65
N GLY A 243 -43.90 -26.77 -19.20
CA GLY A 243 -44.74 -27.67 -18.44
C GLY A 243 -45.50 -28.68 -19.30
N LYS A 244 -46.09 -29.65 -18.56
CA LYS A 244 -47.15 -30.61 -18.91
C LYS A 244 -46.78 -31.77 -19.85
N THR A 245 -46.87 -33.00 -19.35
CA THR A 245 -48.12 -33.82 -19.36
C THR A 245 -47.77 -35.26 -18.97
N THR A 246 -48.35 -35.79 -17.89
CA THR A 246 -48.42 -37.24 -17.67
C THR A 246 -49.88 -37.61 -17.39
N MET A 247 -50.50 -38.29 -18.33
CA MET A 247 -51.77 -39.01 -18.13
C MET A 247 -51.79 -40.22 -19.07
N THR A 248 -51.85 -41.42 -18.50
CA THR A 248 -52.26 -42.77 -18.99
C THR A 248 -51.42 -43.81 -18.24
N LEU A 249 -51.94 -44.89 -17.65
CA LEU A 249 -53.27 -45.46 -17.46
C LEU A 249 -53.28 -46.10 -16.06
#